data_AF-A0A3R8SXT2-F1
#
_entry.id   AF-A0A3R8SXT2-F1
#
_cell.length_a   1.000
_cell.length_b   1.000
_cell.length_c   1.000
_cell.angle_alpha   90.00
_cell.angle_beta   90.00
_cell.angle_gamma   90.00
#
_symmetry.space_group_name_H-M   'P 1'
#
loop_
_entity.id
_entity.type
_entity.pdbx_description
1 polymer ?
#
loop_
_entity_poly.entity_id
_entity_poly.type
_entity_poly.pdbx_seq_one_letter_code
_entity_poly.pdbx_strand_id
1 'polypeptide(L)'
;MPLRPSPPGSPQDAPAVRDMVARLTAARPAVARRTVEALVSSAFDSFREAKVRAYVPILVERRVRRMLDASCGDMPSERQDGEQAK
;
A
#
# COMPACT_ATOMS: atom_id res chain seq x y z
N MET A 1 -28.18 -0.50 7.98
CA MET A 1 -27.45 0.57 8.70
C MET A 1 -26.29 1.03 7.85
N PRO A 2 -26.18 2.32 7.47
CA PRO A 2 -25.02 2.79 6.71
C PRO A 2 -23.83 2.96 7.66
N LEU A 3 -22.72 2.30 7.34
CA LEU A 3 -21.46 2.44 8.04
C LEU A 3 -20.95 3.88 7.86
N ARG A 4 -20.87 4.63 8.97
CA ARG A 4 -20.35 5.99 8.98
C ARG A 4 -18.85 5.95 8.60
N PRO A 5 -18.37 6.79 7.69
CA PRO A 5 -16.93 6.90 7.45
C PRO A 5 -16.27 7.44 8.73
N SER A 6 -15.27 6.69 9.23
CA SER A 6 -14.56 7.03 10.48
C SER A 6 -13.57 8.18 10.27
N PRO A 7 -13.33 9.01 11.31
CA PRO A 7 -12.44 10.17 11.23
C PRO A 7 -10.95 9.79 11.08
N PRO A 8 -10.13 10.71 10.51
CA PRO A 8 -8.73 10.45 10.16
C PRO A 8 -7.85 10.26 11.41
N GLY A 9 -6.98 9.24 11.39
CA GLY A 9 -6.07 8.92 12.50
C GLY A 9 -6.59 7.86 13.48
N SER A 10 -7.68 7.16 13.13
CA SER A 10 -8.25 6.12 14.00
C SER A 10 -7.27 4.94 14.19
N PRO A 11 -7.17 4.36 15.40
CA PRO A 11 -6.31 3.20 15.72
C PRO A 11 -6.62 1.92 14.92
N GLN A 12 -7.57 1.98 13.98
CA GLN A 12 -7.93 0.91 13.05
C GLN A 12 -7.00 0.84 11.80
N ASP A 13 -6.27 1.92 11.48
CA ASP A 13 -5.20 1.88 10.49
C ASP A 13 -4.00 1.05 10.99
N ALA A 14 -3.73 1.07 12.31
CA ALA A 14 -2.64 0.32 12.92
C ALA A 14 -2.74 -1.22 12.75
N PRO A 15 -3.90 -1.89 12.96
CA PRO A 15 -4.03 -3.31 12.70
C PRO A 15 -3.93 -3.61 11.19
N ALA A 16 -4.50 -2.76 10.32
CA ALA A 16 -4.40 -2.95 8.87
C ALA A 16 -2.94 -2.87 8.39
N VAL A 17 -2.16 -1.90 8.88
CA VAL A 17 -0.72 -1.77 8.61
C VAL A 17 0.05 -3.00 9.10
N ARG A 18 -0.19 -3.44 10.35
CA ARG A 18 0.51 -4.60 10.94
C ARG A 18 0.23 -5.89 10.19
N ASP A 19 -1.03 -6.13 9.85
CA ASP A 19 -1.48 -7.29 9.08
C ASP A 19 -0.87 -7.30 7.67
N MET A 20 -0.81 -6.13 7.02
CA MET A 20 -0.18 -5.97 5.71
C MET A 20 1.33 -6.24 5.76
N VAL A 21 2.04 -5.72 6.78
CA VAL A 21 3.47 -6.02 7.00
C VAL A 21 3.69 -7.52 7.23
N ALA A 22 2.85 -8.17 8.03
CA ALA A 22 2.95 -9.60 8.29
C ALA A 22 2.79 -10.42 7.01
N ARG A 23 1.76 -10.13 6.19
CA ARG A 23 1.54 -10.80 4.91
C ARG A 23 2.69 -10.58 3.92
N LEU A 24 3.17 -9.36 3.79
CA LEU A 24 4.26 -9.02 2.86
C LEU A 24 5.59 -9.67 3.26
N THR A 25 5.89 -9.68 4.57
CA THR A 25 7.09 -10.35 5.10
C THR A 25 7.01 -11.87 4.90
N ALA A 26 5.84 -12.47 5.12
CA ALA A 26 5.63 -13.90 4.89
C ALA A 26 5.76 -14.28 3.40
N ALA A 27 5.27 -13.43 2.49
CA ALA A 27 5.35 -13.67 1.05
C ALA A 27 6.75 -13.43 0.46
N ARG A 28 7.59 -12.62 1.11
CA ARG A 28 8.93 -12.24 0.63
C ARG A 28 9.96 -12.38 1.77
N PRO A 29 10.34 -13.61 2.16
CA PRO A 29 11.31 -13.83 3.24
C PRO A 29 12.71 -13.29 2.93
N ALA A 30 13.01 -13.03 1.66
CA ALA A 30 14.26 -12.40 1.22
C ALA A 30 14.36 -10.90 1.57
N VAL A 31 13.25 -10.25 1.92
CA VAL A 31 13.20 -8.81 2.25
C VAL A 31 13.11 -8.64 3.76
N ALA A 32 14.01 -7.82 4.32
CA ALA A 32 14.00 -7.54 5.75
C ALA A 32 12.67 -6.89 6.19
N ARG A 33 12.08 -7.40 7.27
CA ARG A 33 10.83 -6.88 7.84
C ARG A 33 10.87 -5.36 8.08
N ARG A 34 12.01 -4.83 8.54
CA ARG A 34 12.22 -3.39 8.76
C ARG A 34 12.05 -2.57 7.48
N THR A 35 12.53 -3.09 6.35
CA THR A 35 12.38 -2.47 5.03
C THR A 35 10.91 -2.47 4.61
N VAL A 36 10.19 -3.58 4.82
CA VAL A 36 8.76 -3.67 4.55
C VAL A 36 7.97 -2.68 5.41
N GLU A 37 8.26 -2.60 6.72
CA GLU A 37 7.64 -1.63 7.64
C GLU A 37 7.86 -0.18 7.15
N ALA A 38 9.10 0.18 6.79
CA ALA A 38 9.42 1.53 6.32
C ALA A 38 8.69 1.89 5.01
N LEU A 39 8.61 0.95 4.06
CA LEU A 39 7.90 1.14 2.80
C LEU A 39 6.39 1.31 3.01
N VAL A 40 5.79 0.48 3.86
CA VAL A 40 4.36 0.57 4.19
C VAL A 40 4.07 1.90 4.89
N SER A 41 4.86 2.29 5.89
CA SER A 41 4.69 3.57 6.59
C SER A 41 4.84 4.78 5.66
N SER A 42 5.86 4.79 4.79
CA SER A 42 6.07 5.87 3.81
C SER A 42 4.91 5.96 2.80
N ALA A 43 4.41 4.81 2.34
CA ALA A 43 3.27 4.78 1.45
C ALA A 43 1.98 5.25 2.14
N PHE A 44 1.74 4.90 3.40
CA PHE A 44 0.59 5.40 4.17
C PHE A 44 0.66 6.91 4.42
N ASP A 45 1.85 7.45 4.74
CA ASP A 45 2.02 8.89 4.93
C ASP A 45 1.74 9.68 3.63
N SER A 46 2.06 9.10 2.46
CA SER A 46 1.70 9.69 1.16
C SER A 46 0.19 9.85 0.95
N PHE A 47 -0.64 9.10 1.69
CA PHE A 47 -2.10 9.22 1.65
C PHE A 47 -2.67 9.94 2.89
N ARG A 48 -1.83 10.60 3.69
CA ARG A 48 -2.26 11.31 4.90
C ARG A 48 -3.28 12.41 4.60
N GLU A 49 -3.27 13.00 3.43
CA GLU A 49 -4.23 14.05 3.05
C GLU A 49 -5.41 13.53 2.21
N ALA A 50 -5.48 12.23 1.96
CA ALA A 50 -6.54 11.64 1.14
C ALA A 50 -7.91 11.75 1.83
N LYS A 51 -8.87 12.38 1.14
CA LYS A 51 -10.26 12.54 1.60
C LYS A 51 -11.00 11.21 1.76
N VAL A 52 -10.67 10.19 0.94
CA VAL A 52 -11.31 8.86 1.00
C VAL A 52 -10.27 7.82 1.41
N ARG A 53 -10.28 7.45 2.69
CA ARG A 53 -9.31 6.52 3.26
C ARG A 53 -9.70 5.04 3.21
N ALA A 54 -10.95 4.73 2.88
CA ALA A 54 -11.41 3.34 2.74
C ALA A 54 -10.59 2.52 1.73
N TYR A 55 -10.01 3.19 0.73
CA TYR A 55 -9.17 2.56 -0.29
C TYR A 55 -7.66 2.65 -0.02
N VAL A 56 -7.24 3.43 0.99
CA VAL A 56 -5.82 3.65 1.27
C VAL A 56 -5.07 2.35 1.55
N PRO A 57 -5.60 1.39 2.35
CA PRO A 57 -4.91 0.12 2.57
C PRO A 57 -4.63 -0.65 1.26
N ILE A 58 -5.59 -0.66 0.34
CA ILE A 58 -5.49 -1.36 -0.96
C ILE A 58 -4.46 -0.66 -1.86
N LEU A 59 -4.47 0.68 -1.89
CA LEU A 59 -3.52 1.47 -2.68
C LEU A 59 -2.09 1.35 -2.14
N VAL A 60 -1.93 1.36 -0.82
CA VAL A 60 -0.64 1.15 -0.15
C VAL A 60 -0.10 -0.24 -0.45
N GLU A 61 -0.88 -1.30 -0.29
CA GLU A 61 -0.43 -2.66 -0.57
C GLU A 61 0.08 -2.79 -2.01
N ARG A 62 -0.69 -2.29 -2.98
CA ARG A 62 -0.29 -2.30 -4.40
C ARG A 62 1.00 -1.51 -4.65
N ARG A 63 1.18 -0.37 -3.99
CA ARG A 63 2.40 0.45 -4.12
C ARG A 63 3.61 -0.28 -3.54
N VAL A 64 3.48 -0.82 -2.34
CA VAL A 64 4.57 -1.55 -1.67
C VAL A 64 4.95 -2.79 -2.46
N ARG A 65 3.97 -3.57 -2.97
CA ARG A 65 4.25 -4.70 -3.87
C ARG A 65 5.07 -4.28 -5.08
N ARG A 66 4.69 -3.20 -5.78
CA ARG A 66 5.45 -2.68 -6.92
C ARG A 66 6.88 -2.25 -6.55
N MET A 67 7.04 -1.58 -5.40
CA MET A 67 8.38 -1.19 -4.92
C MET A 67 9.24 -2.40 -4.60
N LEU A 68 8.68 -3.43 -3.95
CA LEU A 68 9.38 -4.67 -3.66
C LEU A 68 9.74 -5.43 -4.94
N ASP A 69 8.88 -5.41 -5.95
CA ASP A 69 9.13 -6.05 -7.24
C ASP A 69 10.25 -5.35 -8.01
N ALA A 70 10.21 -4.02 -8.08
CA ALA A 70 11.28 -3.20 -8.65
C ALA A 70 12.62 -3.37 -7.90
N SER A 71 12.57 -3.63 -6.59
CA SER A 71 13.78 -3.90 -5.78
C SER A 71 14.34 -5.31 -5.99
N CYS A 72 13.52 -6.25 -6.47
CA CYS A 72 13.89 -7.64 -6.71
C CYS A 72 14.43 -7.87 -8.13
N GLY A 73 14.30 -6.89 -9.02
CA GLY A 73 14.83 -6.95 -10.38
C GLY A 73 13.83 -7.40 -11.45
N ASP A 74 12.63 -6.83 -11.47
CA ASP A 74 11.80 -6.80 -12.68
C ASP A 74 11.57 -5.34 -13.12
N MET A 75 12.19 -4.98 -14.24
CA MET A 75 11.98 -3.70 -14.94
C MET A 75 10.55 -3.63 -15.51
N PRO A 76 10.01 -2.43 -15.73
CA PRO A 76 8.58 -2.17 -15.69
C PRO A 76 7.87 -2.74 -16.92
N SER A 77 6.80 -3.50 -16.72
CA SER A 77 5.79 -3.64 -17.77
C SER A 77 4.91 -2.39 -17.75
N GLU A 78 5.32 -1.40 -18.53
CA GLU A 78 4.44 -0.34 -19.03
C GLU A 78 3.19 -0.98 -19.65
N ARG A 79 2.06 -0.79 -18.99
CA ARG A 79 0.75 -0.72 -19.64
C ARG A 79 0.04 0.50 -19.08
N GLN A 80 0.59 1.66 -19.43
CA GLN A 80 -0.03 2.95 -19.28
C GLN A 80 -0.44 3.44 -20.68
N ASP A 81 -1.31 2.70 -21.36
CA ASP A 81 -2.01 3.18 -22.55
C ASP A 81 -3.50 3.18 -22.25
N GLY A 82 -3.91 4.25 -21.57
CA GLY A 82 -5.26 4.75 -21.73
C GLY A 82 -5.32 5.46 -23.07
N GLU A 83 -5.54 4.69 -24.14
CA GLU A 83 -6.00 5.21 -25.42
C GLU A 83 -7.42 5.76 -25.21
N GLN A 84 -7.50 7.04 -24.83
CA GLN A 84 -8.71 7.81 -24.91
C GLN A 84 -8.82 8.40 -26.31
N ALA A 85 -9.56 7.67 -27.15
CA ALA A 85 -10.41 8.12 -28.25
C ALA A 85 -10.19 9.52 -28.84
N LYS A 86 -9.95 9.55 -30.15
CA LYS A 86 -10.79 10.32 -31.08
C LYS A 86 -10.94 9.57 -32.40
#